data_AF-A0A4R2H0P8-F1
#
_entry.id   AF-A0A4R2H0P8-F1
#
_cell.length_a   1.000
_cell.length_b   1.000
_cell.length_c   1.000
_cell.angle_alpha   90.00
_cell.angle_beta   90.00
_cell.angle_gamma   90.00
#
_symmetry.space_group_name_H-M   'P 1'
#
loop_
_entity.id
_entity.type
_entity.pdbx_description
1 polymer ?
#
loop_
_entity_poly.entity_id
_entity_poly.type
_entity_poly.pdbx_seq_one_letter_code
_entity_poly.pdbx_strand_id
1 'polypeptide(L)' 'MSDIDCREFVERVTSYLEGDLDAQAEQDFIDHLALCDGCERYLDQMRQTTQALTDLPADSLPGDARNALLDAYRRATSS' A
#
# COMPACT_ATOMS: atom_id res chain seq x y z
N MET A 1 21.01 4.63 -14.95
CA MET A 1 21.05 3.31 -14.29
C MET A 1 20.36 3.52 -12.96
N SER A 2 19.21 2.89 -12.74
CA SER A 2 18.60 2.84 -11.40
C SER A 2 19.54 2.08 -10.47
N ASP A 3 19.57 2.45 -9.19
CA ASP A 3 20.48 1.89 -8.19
C ASP A 3 20.11 0.44 -7.81
N ILE A 4 18.91 -0.02 -8.19
CA ILE A 4 18.41 -1.37 -7.89
C ILE A 4 18.09 -2.19 -9.14
N ASP A 5 18.25 -3.51 -9.03
CA ASP A 5 17.84 -4.47 -10.07
C ASP A 5 16.40 -4.99 -9.88
N CYS A 6 15.89 -5.78 -10.83
CA CYS A 6 14.52 -6.30 -10.76
C CYS A 6 14.28 -7.22 -9.55
N ARG A 7 15.30 -7.91 -9.06
CA ARG A 7 15.17 -8.78 -7.88
C ARG A 7 15.00 -7.92 -6.63
N GLU A 8 15.87 -6.93 -6.46
CA GLU A 8 15.79 -5.99 -5.34
C GLU A 8 14.48 -5.19 -5.36
N PHE A 9 13.99 -4.81 -6.55
CA PHE A 9 12.67 -4.22 -6.71
C PHE A 9 11.55 -5.14 -6.18
N VAL A 10 11.55 -6.40 -6.61
CA VAL A 10 10.55 -7.40 -6.19
C VAL A 10 10.59 -7.61 -4.66
N GLU A 11 11.77 -7.62 -4.05
CA GLU A 11 11.93 -7.76 -2.60
C GLU A 11 11.39 -6.53 -1.82
N ARG A 12 11.39 -5.33 -2.43
CA ARG A 12 10.92 -4.08 -1.81
C ARG A 12 9.44 -3.75 -2.09
N VAL A 13 8.78 -4.47 -3.00
CA VAL A 13 7.41 -4.13 -3.47
C VAL A 13 6.40 -3.98 -2.34
N THR A 14 6.47 -4.84 -1.33
CA THR A 14 5.52 -4.84 -0.20
C THR A 14 5.72 -3.60 0.65
N SER A 15 6.96 -3.29 1.03
CA SER A 15 7.29 -2.09 1.80
C SER A 15 6.92 -0.81 1.05
N TYR A 16 7.04 -0.77 -0.28
CA TYR A 16 6.54 0.35 -1.09
C TYR A 16 5.01 0.49 -0.99
N LEU A 17 4.26 -0.61 -1.10
CA LEU A 17 2.80 -0.60 -1.01
C LEU A 17 2.30 -0.24 0.40
N GLU A 18 3.08 -0.54 1.44
CA GLU A 18 2.77 -0.24 2.84
C GLU A 18 3.25 1.16 3.28
N GLY A 19 4.08 1.83 2.48
CA GLY A 19 4.65 3.13 2.81
C GLY A 19 5.81 3.09 3.81
N ASP A 20 6.51 1.95 3.88
CA ASP A 20 7.56 1.65 4.85
C ASP A 20 8.99 1.83 4.29
N LEU A 21 9.12 2.36 3.06
CA LEU A 21 10.42 2.72 2.50
C LEU A 21 10.89 4.08 3.03
N ASP A 22 12.20 4.20 3.25
CA ASP A 22 12.81 5.53 3.42
C ASP A 22 12.85 6.28 2.08
N ALA A 23 13.08 7.59 2.15
CA ALA A 23 13.01 8.47 0.98
C ALA A 23 13.99 8.08 -0.14
N GLN A 24 15.17 7.54 0.20
CA GLN A 24 16.14 7.14 -0.82
C GLN A 24 15.70 5.83 -1.47
N ALA A 25 15.30 4.85 -0.67
CA ALA A 25 14.82 3.57 -1.16
C ALA A 25 13.55 3.70 -2.02
N GLU A 26 12.65 4.63 -1.67
CA GLU A 26 11.47 4.94 -2.47
C GLU A 26 11.85 5.58 -3.81
N GLN A 27 12.81 6.51 -3.82
CA GLN A 27 13.30 7.12 -5.05
C GLN A 27 13.94 6.08 -5.98
N ASP A 28 14.81 5.21 -5.45
CA ASP A 28 15.46 4.16 -6.25
C ASP A 28 14.43 3.21 -6.87
N PHE A 29 13.37 2.89 -6.11
CA PHE A 29 12.24 2.06 -6.54
C PHE A 29 11.45 2.72 -7.69
N ILE A 30 11.14 4.02 -7.56
CA ILE A 30 10.46 4.80 -8.61
C ILE A 30 11.34 4.93 -9.86
N ASP A 31 12.64 5.18 -9.69
CA ASP A 31 13.58 5.29 -10.80
C ASP A 31 13.68 3.98 -11.59
N HIS A 32 13.57 2.83 -10.91
CA HIS A 32 13.52 1.53 -11.57
C HIS A 32 12.25 1.35 -12.42
N LEU A 33 11.09 1.76 -11.90
CA LEU A 33 9.82 1.68 -12.62
C LEU A 33 9.85 2.46 -13.94
N ALA A 34 10.48 3.63 -13.95
CA ALA A 34 10.59 4.46 -15.15
C ALA A 34 11.40 3.81 -16.29
N LEU A 35 12.15 2.74 -15.98
CA LEU A 35 13.09 2.10 -16.91
C LEU A 35 12.74 0.63 -17.23
N CYS A 36 11.72 0.05 -16.58
CA CYS A 36 11.43 -1.38 -16.68
C CYS A 36 9.93 -1.71 -16.68
N ASP A 37 9.38 -1.90 -17.88
CA ASP A 37 7.99 -2.35 -18.13
C ASP A 37 7.66 -3.71 -17.45
N GLY A 38 8.68 -4.52 -17.14
CA GLY A 38 8.50 -5.77 -16.40
C GLY A 38 8.09 -5.55 -14.95
N CYS A 39 8.77 -4.61 -14.28
CA CYS A 39 8.53 -4.27 -12.89
C CYS A 39 7.28 -3.41 -12.72
N GLU A 40 6.93 -2.57 -13.70
CA GLU A 40 5.63 -1.89 -13.75
C GLU A 40 4.47 -2.89 -13.73
N ARG A 41 4.50 -3.88 -14.63
CA ARG A 41 3.47 -4.94 -14.68
C ARG A 41 3.43 -5.78 -13.40
N TYR A 42 4.58 -6.04 -12.78
CA TYR A 42 4.65 -6.76 -11.52
C TYR A 42 4.00 -5.95 -10.39
N LEU A 43 4.29 -4.65 -10.29
CA LEU A 43 3.66 -3.76 -9.31
C LEU A 43 2.13 -3.73 -9.47
N ASP A 44 1.64 -3.64 -10.71
CA ASP A 44 0.20 -3.67 -10.99
C ASP A 44 -0.45 -5.00 -10.55
N GLN A 45 0.23 -6.13 -10.77
CA GLN A 45 -0.25 -7.43 -10.28
C GLN A 45 -0.31 -7.47 -8.75
N MET A 46 0.70 -6.94 -8.07
CA MET A 46 0.73 -6.88 -6.61
C MET A 46 -0.40 -5.98 -6.07
N ARG A 47 -0.66 -4.82 -6.68
CA ARG A 47 -1.79 -3.95 -6.34
C ARG A 47 -3.14 -4.66 -6.47
N GLN A 48 -3.35 -5.38 -7.58
CA GLN A 48 -4.56 -6.17 -7.79
C GLN A 48 -4.73 -7.28 -6.74
N THR A 49 -3.62 -7.94 -6.37
CA THR A 49 -3.64 -8.98 -5.33
C THR A 49 -4.05 -8.41 -3.97
N THR A 50 -3.45 -7.28 -3.57
CA THR A 50 -3.80 -6.58 -2.32
C THR A 50 -5.25 -6.12 -2.30
N GLN A 51 -5.74 -5.56 -3.43
CA GLN A 51 -7.14 -5.17 -3.55
C GLN A 51 -8.10 -6.35 -3.42
N ALA A 52 -7.83 -7.46 -4.12
CA ALA A 52 -8.66 -8.66 -4.04
C ALA A 52 -8.72 -9.24 -2.61
N LEU A 53 -7.64 -9.14 -1.84
CA LEU A 53 -7.62 -9.55 -0.43
C LEU A 53 -8.39 -8.57 0.47
N THR A 54 -8.36 -7.28 0.17
CA THR A 54 -9.10 -6.23 0.90
C THR A 54 -10.61 -6.36 0.70
N ASP A 55 -11.04 -6.81 -0.48
CA ASP A 55 -12.46 -7.00 -0.82
C ASP A 55 -13.08 -8.26 -0.17
N LEU A 56 -12.26 -9.13 0.44
CA LEU A 56 -12.78 -10.25 1.22
C LEU A 56 -13.58 -9.71 2.42
N PRO A 57 -14.73 -10.32 2.78
CA PRO A 57 -15.48 -9.92 3.95
C PRO A 57 -14.61 -10.08 5.19
N ALA A 58 -14.01 -8.97 5.63
CA ALA A 58 -13.40 -8.88 6.94
C ALA A 58 -14.49 -9.08 8.00
N ASP A 59 -14.10 -9.61 9.17
CA ASP A 59 -15.00 -9.62 10.33
C ASP A 59 -15.50 -8.19 10.55
N SER A 60 -16.77 -7.99 10.20
CA SER A 60 -17.37 -6.67 10.23
C SER A 60 -17.44 -6.23 11.68
N LEU A 61 -17.03 -4.98 11.95
CA LEU A 61 -17.23 -4.42 13.28
C LEU A 61 -18.70 -4.59 13.69
N PRO A 62 -18.98 -5.11 14.89
CA PRO A 62 -20.32 -5.09 15.46
C PRO A 62 -20.92 -3.68 15.34
N GLY A 63 -22.21 -3.59 14.99
CA GLY A 63 -22.84 -2.31 14.64
C GLY A 63 -22.77 -1.27 15.77
N ASP A 64 -22.79 -1.72 17.03
CA ASP A 64 -22.60 -0.92 18.23
C ASP A 64 -21.19 -0.34 18.33
N ALA A 65 -20.15 -1.14 18.09
CA ALA A 65 -18.76 -0.68 18.04
C ALA A 65 -18.55 0.37 16.93
N ARG A 66 -19.12 0.14 15.74
CA ARG A 66 -19.08 1.12 14.64
C ARG A 66 -19.77 2.44 15.01
N ASN A 67 -20.94 2.37 15.66
CA ASN A 67 -21.67 3.57 16.08
C ASN A 67 -20.89 4.36 17.14
N ALA A 68 -20.29 3.67 18.12
CA ALA A 68 -19.48 4.31 19.14
C ALA A 68 -18.27 5.06 18.55
N LEU A 69 -17.60 4.48 17.54
CA LEU A 69 -16.50 5.12 16.81
C LEU A 69 -16.98 6.38 16.06
N LEU A 70 -18.09 6.30 15.33
CA LEU A 70 -18.65 7.45 14.61
C LEU A 70 -19.08 8.59 15.54
N ASP A 71 -19.68 8.25 16.68
CA ASP A 71 -20.06 9.24 17.69
C ASP A 71 -18.83 9.92 18.30
N ALA A 72 -17.77 9.17 18.60
CA ALA A 72 -16.51 9.71 19.08
C ALA A 72 -15.85 10.65 18.05
N TYR A 73 -15.82 10.26 16.78
CA TYR A 73 -15.30 11.08 15.69
C TYR A 73 -16.06 12.40 15.56
N ARG A 74 -17.41 12.35 15.53
CA ARG A 74 -18.24 13.55 15.42
C ARG A 74 -18.00 14.54 16.56
N ARG A 75 -17.83 14.06 17.80
CA ARG A 75 -17.49 14.91 18.96
C ARG A 75 -16.13 15.56 18.84
N ALA A 76 -15.14 14.86 18.29
CA ALA A 76 -13.78 15.38 18.11
C ALA A 76 -13.70 16.46 17.02
N THR A 77 -14.54 16.37 15.99
CA THR A 77 -14.56 17.33 14.87
C THR A 77 -15.49 18.53 15.07
N SER A 78 -16.35 18.52 16.08
CA SER A 78 -17.25 19.64 16.41
C SER A 78 -16.71 20.55 17.51
N SER A 79 -15.43 20.39 17.87
CA SER A 79 -14.65 21.26 18.77
C SER A 79 -13.51 21.93 18.00
#